data_AF-A0A1Y1L6A7-F1
#
_entry.id   AF-A0A1Y1L6A7-F1
#
_cell.length_a   1.000
_cell.length_b   1.000
_cell.length_c   1.000
_cell.angle_alpha   90.00
_cell.angle_beta   90.00
_cell.angle_gamma   90.00
#
_symmetry.space_group_name_H-M   'P 1'
#
loop_
_entity.id
_entity.type
_entity.pdbx_description
1 polymer ?
#
loop_
_entity_poly.entity_id
_entity_poly.type
_entity_poly.pdbx_seq_one_letter_code
_entity_poly.pdbx_strand_id
1 'polypeptide(L)'
;MQCCRLLAGELQTLSEDNLNEASERAKHDIHLIHEWHRKQPHLNFPIDDQLILSFLRCTKFSIERTKQKIDNYYTMRTLVPEILCNRDPFSAEIQAVLSAGVVLPLPNRDEDGCK
;
A
#
# COMPACT_ATOMS: atom_id res chain seq x y z
N MET A 1 17.92 -7.67 -2.40
CA MET A 1 16.71 -8.27 -3.01
C MET A 1 15.78 -8.65 -1.88
N GLN A 2 14.96 -7.70 -1.41
CA GLN A 2 13.93 -8.01 -0.41
C GLN A 2 12.75 -8.56 -1.20
N CYS A 3 12.51 -9.86 -1.09
CA CYS A 3 11.46 -10.55 -1.81
C CYS A 3 10.12 -9.90 -1.40
N CYS A 4 9.42 -9.29 -2.36
CA CYS A 4 8.07 -8.80 -2.14
C CYS A 4 7.24 -9.93 -1.50
N ARG A 5 6.48 -9.62 -0.45
CA ARG A 5 5.70 -10.59 0.33
C ARG A 5 4.78 -11.37 -0.62
N LEU A 6 5.14 -12.64 -0.81
CA LEU A 6 4.37 -13.58 -1.60
C LEU A 6 3.05 -13.89 -0.90
N LEU A 7 1.98 -13.95 -1.69
CA LEU A 7 0.71 -14.52 -1.25
C LEU A 7 0.83 -16.04 -1.34
N ALA A 8 0.23 -16.76 -0.39
CA ALA A 8 0.27 -18.22 -0.36
C ALA A 8 -1.13 -18.80 -0.49
N GLY A 9 -1.25 -19.95 -1.15
CA GLY A 9 -2.47 -20.74 -1.25
C GLY A 9 -3.58 -19.98 -1.98
N GLU A 10 -4.78 -20.02 -1.41
CA GLU A 10 -6.02 -19.50 -1.98
C GLU A 10 -5.96 -18.00 -2.31
N LEU A 11 -5.21 -17.21 -1.52
CA LEU A 11 -5.06 -15.77 -1.75
C LEU A 11 -4.29 -15.45 -3.04
N GLN A 12 -3.38 -16.34 -3.47
CA GLN A 12 -2.66 -16.15 -4.72
C GLN A 12 -3.62 -16.34 -5.91
N THR A 13 -4.39 -17.43 -5.90
CA THR A 13 -5.42 -17.70 -6.92
C THR A 13 -6.44 -16.57 -6.98
N LEU A 14 -6.93 -16.11 -5.82
CA LEU A 14 -7.87 -14.99 -5.75
C LEU A 14 -7.30 -13.71 -6.37
N SER A 15 -6.00 -13.43 -6.16
CA SER A 15 -5.34 -12.26 -6.74
C SER A 15 -5.18 -12.36 -8.26
N GLU A 16 -4.82 -13.55 -8.75
CA GLU A 16 -4.73 -13.83 -10.18
C GLU A 16 -6.08 -13.61 -10.87
N ASP A 17 -7.16 -14.13 -10.28
CA ASP A 17 -8.52 -14.05 -10.83
C ASP A 17 -9.12 -12.64 -10.77
N ASN A 18 -8.91 -11.89 -9.68
CA ASN A 18 -9.63 -10.63 -9.42
C ASN A 18 -8.81 -9.37 -9.65
N LEU A 19 -7.48 -9.45 -9.50
CA LEU A 19 -6.58 -8.29 -9.57
C LEU A 19 -5.69 -8.31 -10.81
N ASN A 20 -5.69 -9.38 -11.61
CA ASN A 20 -4.77 -9.61 -12.73
C ASN A 20 -3.29 -9.68 -12.30
N GLU A 21 -3.02 -10.15 -11.08
CA GLU A 21 -1.67 -10.29 -10.54
C GLU A 21 -0.98 -11.55 -11.11
N ALA A 22 -0.43 -11.46 -12.33
CA ALA A 22 0.46 -12.50 -12.85
C ALA A 22 1.90 -12.26 -12.36
N SER A 23 2.58 -13.32 -11.87
CA SER A 23 3.91 -13.19 -11.23
C SER A 23 4.97 -12.49 -12.10
N GLU A 24 4.98 -12.78 -13.41
CA GLU A 24 5.92 -12.18 -14.36
C GLU A 24 5.54 -10.73 -14.72
N ARG A 25 4.25 -10.40 -14.70
CA ARG A 25 3.75 -9.04 -14.94
C ARG A 25 4.07 -8.12 -13.76
N ALA A 26 4.00 -8.62 -12.53
CA ALA A 26 4.27 -7.82 -11.34
C ALA A 26 5.67 -7.19 -11.34
N LYS A 27 6.71 -7.96 -11.72
CA LYS A 27 8.08 -7.44 -11.81
C LYS A 27 8.21 -6.35 -12.88
N HIS A 28 7.58 -6.56 -14.04
CA HIS A 28 7.58 -5.59 -15.13
C HIS A 28 6.88 -4.28 -14.72
N ASP A 29 5.70 -4.38 -14.13
CA ASP A 29 4.90 -3.23 -13.71
C ASP A 29 5.58 -2.44 -12.58
N ILE A 30 6.24 -3.12 -11.64
CA ILE A 30 7.07 -2.47 -10.61
C ILE A 30 8.19 -1.65 -11.27
N HIS A 31 8.89 -2.22 -12.26
CA HIS A 31 9.95 -1.52 -12.97
C HIS A 31 9.42 -0.28 -13.72
N LEU A 32 8.25 -0.38 -14.37
CA LEU A 32 7.62 0.76 -15.04
C LEU A 32 7.30 1.90 -14.07
N ILE A 33 6.80 1.57 -12.88
CA ILE A 33 6.49 2.58 -11.85
C ILE A 33 7.77 3.23 -11.32
N HIS A 34 8.86 2.48 -11.12
CA HIS A 34 10.17 3.06 -10.76
C HIS A 34 10.68 4.04 -11.80
N GLU A 35 10.64 3.66 -13.07
CA GLU A 35 11.08 4.51 -14.18
C GLU A 35 10.24 5.79 -14.30
N TRP A 36 8.93 5.69 -14.08
CA TRP A 36 8.06 6.85 -14.03
C TRP A 36 8.33 7.74 -12.81
N HIS A 37 8.49 7.14 -11.62
CA HIS A 37 8.75 7.84 -10.37
C HIS A 37 10.03 8.67 -10.41
N ARG A 38 11.12 8.12 -10.98
CA ARG A 38 12.39 8.85 -11.19
C ARG A 38 12.24 10.12 -12.03
N LYS A 39 11.21 10.19 -12.87
CA LYS A 39 10.93 11.35 -13.73
C LYS A 39 10.05 12.40 -13.04
N GLN A 40 9.56 12.14 -11.83
CA GLN A 40 8.68 13.04 -11.08
C GLN A 40 9.49 13.85 -10.04
N PRO A 41 9.84 15.11 -10.31
CA PRO A 41 10.69 15.91 -9.41
C PRO A 41 9.97 16.35 -8.13
N HIS A 42 8.66 16.15 -8.00
CA HIS A 42 7.90 16.42 -6.78
C HIS A 42 7.80 15.19 -5.86
N LEU A 43 8.14 13.99 -6.35
CA LEU A 43 8.15 12.74 -5.57
C LEU A 43 9.58 12.39 -5.14
N ASN A 44 10.19 13.26 -4.33
CA ASN A 44 11.62 13.18 -3.96
C ASN A 44 11.92 12.22 -2.79
N PHE A 45 11.23 11.10 -2.70
CA PHE A 45 11.41 10.11 -1.64
C PHE A 45 11.60 8.71 -2.24
N PRO A 46 12.36 7.83 -1.58
CA PRO A 46 12.49 6.46 -2.05
C PRO A 46 11.15 5.72 -1.87
N ILE A 47 10.75 4.98 -2.90
CA ILE A 47 9.65 4.02 -2.85
C ILE A 47 10.21 2.62 -3.03
N ASP A 48 9.85 1.70 -2.16
CA ASP A 48 10.28 0.31 -2.21
C ASP A 48 9.34 -0.54 -3.08
N ASP A 49 9.87 -1.65 -3.60
CA ASP A 49 9.11 -2.56 -4.48
C ASP A 49 7.84 -3.09 -3.79
N GLN A 50 7.88 -3.29 -2.48
CA GLN A 50 6.74 -3.77 -1.71
C GLN A 50 5.63 -2.72 -1.62
N LEU A 51 5.97 -1.44 -1.45
CA LEU A 51 5.00 -0.35 -1.46
C LEU A 51 4.41 -0.16 -2.86
N ILE A 52 5.23 -0.19 -3.91
CA ILE A 52 4.76 -0.15 -5.31
C ILE A 52 3.79 -1.31 -5.57
N LEU A 53 4.15 -2.53 -5.18
CA LEU A 53 3.29 -3.70 -5.34
C LEU A 53 1.97 -3.53 -4.61
N SER A 54 1.98 -2.89 -3.44
CA SER A 54 0.76 -2.61 -2.68
C SER A 54 -0.16 -1.63 -3.44
N PHE A 55 0.40 -0.58 -4.06
CA PHE A 55 -0.36 0.32 -4.92
C PHE A 55 -0.90 -0.36 -6.19
N LEU A 56 -0.10 -1.24 -6.81
CA LEU A 56 -0.53 -2.04 -7.97
C LEU A 56 -1.72 -2.94 -7.60
N ARG A 57 -1.65 -3.65 -6.46
CA ARG A 57 -2.76 -4.48 -5.95
C ARG A 57 -4.01 -3.64 -5.70
N CYS A 58 -3.89 -2.49 -5.04
CA CYS A 58 -5.01 -1.58 -4.78
C CYS A 58 -5.67 -1.02 -6.05
N THR A 59 -5.00 -1.06 -7.20
CA THR A 59 -5.49 -0.53 -8.48
C THR A 59 -5.72 -1.61 -9.53
N LYS A 60 -5.72 -2.89 -9.14
CA LYS A 60 -5.88 -4.04 -10.05
C LYS A 60 -4.85 -4.01 -11.19
N PHE A 61 -3.60 -3.69 -10.86
CA PHE A 61 -2.46 -3.62 -11.79
C PHE A 61 -2.66 -2.64 -12.97
N SER A 62 -3.46 -1.58 -12.74
CA SER A 62 -3.58 -0.48 -13.69
C SER A 62 -2.48 0.55 -13.46
N ILE A 63 -1.54 0.67 -14.41
CA ILE A 63 -0.40 1.58 -14.32
C ILE A 63 -0.85 3.03 -14.13
N GLU A 64 -1.78 3.54 -14.95
CA GLU A 64 -2.24 4.93 -14.84
C GLU A 64 -2.92 5.23 -13.50
N ARG A 65 -3.77 4.30 -13.02
CA ARG A 65 -4.39 4.45 -11.70
C ARG A 65 -3.37 4.36 -10.56
N THR A 66 -2.32 3.56 -10.73
CA THR A 66 -1.22 3.43 -9.77
C THR A 66 -0.47 4.75 -9.64
N LYS A 67 -0.10 5.38 -10.76
CA LYS A 67 0.55 6.70 -10.78
C LYS A 67 -0.28 7.74 -10.03
N GLN A 68 -1.57 7.86 -10.38
CA GLN A 68 -2.49 8.77 -9.70
C GLN A 68 -2.64 8.47 -8.20
N LYS A 69 -2.67 7.19 -7.82
CA LYS A 69 -2.76 6.77 -6.42
C LYS A 69 -1.51 7.18 -5.63
N ILE A 70 -0.33 7.02 -6.22
CA ILE A 70 0.95 7.45 -5.62
C ILE A 70 0.96 8.96 -5.43
N ASP A 71 0.65 9.74 -6.48
CA ASP A 71 0.58 11.21 -6.38
C ASP A 71 -0.38 11.67 -5.29
N ASN A 72 -1.59 11.10 -5.26
CA ASN A 72 -2.59 11.43 -4.24
C ASN A 72 -2.14 11.03 -2.83
N TYR A 73 -1.48 9.88 -2.67
CA TYR A 73 -0.98 9.42 -1.38
C TYR A 73 -0.01 10.43 -0.77
N TYR A 74 0.97 10.90 -1.54
CA TYR A 74 1.95 11.86 -1.04
C TYR A 74 1.39 13.28 -0.95
N THR A 75 0.46 13.65 -1.83
CA THR A 75 -0.28 14.91 -1.71
C THR A 75 -1.03 14.99 -0.38
N MET A 76 -1.79 13.94 -0.02
CA MET A 76 -2.55 13.91 1.24
C MET A 76 -1.65 14.02 2.47
N ARG A 77 -0.47 13.40 2.46
CA ARG A 77 0.50 13.50 3.56
C ARG A 77 1.05 14.92 3.74
N THR A 78 1.13 15.70 2.65
CA THR A 78 1.51 17.12 2.69
C THR A 78 0.34 18.01 3.12
N LEU A 79 -0.89 17.68 2.70
CA LEU A 79 -2.08 18.48 3.01
C LEU A 79 -2.57 18.31 4.45
N VAL A 80 -2.41 17.13 5.04
CA VAL A 80 -2.97 16.79 6.35
C VAL A 80 -1.91 16.14 7.26
N PRO A 81 -0.77 16.83 7.51
CA PRO A 81 0.33 16.27 8.29
C PRO A 81 -0.04 15.95 9.73
N GLU A 82 -0.98 16.68 10.33
CA GLU A 82 -1.48 16.47 11.69
C GLU A 82 -2.16 15.11 11.86
N ILE A 83 -2.72 14.58 10.78
CA ILE A 83 -3.30 13.23 10.77
C ILE A 83 -2.30 12.22 10.23
N LEU A 84 -1.55 12.50 9.17
CA LEU A 84 -0.82 11.48 8.40
C LEU A 84 0.70 11.43 8.64
N CYS A 85 1.26 12.36 9.40
CA CYS A 85 2.68 12.43 9.73
C CYS A 85 2.92 12.32 11.25
N ASN A 86 4.15 11.96 11.65
CA ASN A 86 4.59 11.88 13.05
C ASN A 86 3.68 11.04 13.98
N ARG A 87 3.09 9.96 13.47
CA ARG A 87 2.25 9.05 14.25
C ARG A 87 3.11 8.23 15.21
N ASP A 88 3.18 8.66 16.46
CA ASP A 88 3.75 7.84 17.54
C ASP A 88 2.63 6.99 18.17
N PRO A 89 2.68 5.65 18.06
CA PRO A 89 1.68 4.79 18.68
C PRO A 89 1.64 4.93 20.21
N PHE A 90 2.70 5.42 20.85
CA PHE A 90 2.78 5.60 22.30
C PHE A 90 2.46 7.03 22.76
N SER A 91 2.09 7.93 21.85
CA SER A 91 1.67 9.28 22.23
C SER A 91 0.40 9.24 23.08
N ALA A 92 0.24 10.21 23.98
CA ALA A 92 -0.91 10.26 24.89
C ALA A 92 -2.24 10.38 24.11
N GLU A 93 -2.25 11.12 22.99
CA GLU A 93 -3.40 11.31 22.13
C GLU A 93 -3.81 10.00 21.45
N ILE A 94 -2.85 9.26 20.88
CA ILE A 94 -3.12 7.99 20.20
C ILE A 94 -3.55 6.93 21.22
N GLN A 95 -2.89 6.86 22.39
CA GLN A 95 -3.26 5.94 23.46
C GLN A 95 -4.66 6.22 24.01
N ALA A 96 -5.07 7.49 24.10
CA ALA A 96 -6.43 7.85 24.50
C ALA A 96 -7.47 7.34 23.49
N VAL A 97 -7.22 7.50 22.18
CA VAL A 97 -8.11 6.98 21.12
C VAL A 97 -8.19 5.45 21.14
N LEU A 98 -7.06 4.77 21.30
CA LEU A 98 -7.02 3.31 21.37
C LEU A 98 -7.74 2.78 22.61
N SER A 99 -7.55 3.42 23.76
CA SER A 99 -8.21 3.05 25.03
C SER A 99 -9.71 3.31 25.01
N ALA A 100 -10.17 4.30 24.22
CA ALA A 100 -11.58 4.57 24.01
C ALA A 100 -12.28 3.47 23.17
N GLY A 101 -11.54 2.58 22.52
CA GLY A 101 -12.10 1.43 21.78
C GLY A 101 -12.86 1.81 20.51
N VAL A 102 -12.58 3.00 19.94
CA VAL A 102 -13.30 3.51 18.76
C VAL A 102 -13.00 2.68 17.50
N VAL A 103 -11.76 2.20 17.36
CA VAL A 103 -11.34 1.31 16.28
C VAL A 103 -10.38 0.27 16.85
N LEU A 104 -10.77 -1.00 16.80
CA LEU A 104 -9.98 -2.11 17.31
C LEU A 104 -9.80 -3.17 16.21
N PRO A 105 -8.58 -3.67 15.97
CA PRO A 105 -8.38 -4.79 15.06
C PRO A 105 -9.00 -6.06 15.64
N LEU A 106 -9.68 -6.85 14.81
CA LEU A 106 -10.18 -8.13 15.28
C LEU A 106 -9.00 -9.11 15.51
N PRO A 107 -9.08 -9.98 16.54
CA PRO A 107 -8.02 -10.94 16.83
C PRO A 107 -7.75 -11.86 15.64
N ASN A 108 -8.82 -12.34 15.01
CA ASN A 108 -8.77 -13.24 13.87
C ASN A 108 -9.21 -12.53 12.60
N ARG A 109 -8.87 -13.10 11.45
CA ARG A 109 -9.44 -12.70 10.18
C ARG A 109 -10.82 -13.34 10.01
N ASP A 110 -11.67 -12.76 9.18
CA ASP A 110 -12.90 -13.42 8.73
C ASP A 110 -12.61 -14.49 7.65
N GLU A 111 -13.66 -15.15 7.16
CA GLU A 111 -13.59 -16.21 6.15
C GLU A 111 -12.97 -15.73 4.82
N ASP A 112 -13.14 -14.45 4.49
CA ASP A 112 -12.58 -13.81 3.29
C ASP A 112 -11.15 -13.28 3.52
N GLY A 113 -10.61 -13.42 4.73
CA GLY A 113 -9.27 -12.97 5.09
C GLY A 113 -9.17 -11.48 5.47
N CYS A 114 -10.29 -10.77 5.65
CA CYS A 114 -10.34 -9.39 6.14
C CYS A 114 -10.11 -9.33 7.67
N LYS A 115 -9.71 -8.15 8.18
CA LYS A 115 -9.30 -7.90 9.58
C LYS A 115 -10.28 -7.00 10.32
#